data_AF-A0A850GBW7-F1
#
_entry.id   AF-A0A850GBW7-F1
#
_cell.length_a   1.000
_cell.length_b   1.000
_cell.length_c   1.000
_cell.angle_alpha   90.00
_cell.angle_beta   90.00
_cell.angle_gamma   90.00
#
_symmetry.space_group_name_H-M   'P 1'
#
loop_
_entity.id
_entity.type
_entity.pdbx_description
1 polymer ?
#
loop_
_entity_poly.entity_id
_entity_poly.type
_entity_poly.pdbx_seq_one_letter_code
_entity_poly.pdbx_strand_id
1 'polypeptide(L)'
;MAVLNPATQSVLDAAMELPEDERAELAAVLADSIGDGRSEAELDAAWLAEAKRRLEAVRGGRATLVSTGEVEQELEELIEGTSANRRAG
;
A
#
# COMPACT_ATOMS: atom_id res chain seq x y z
N MET A 1 13.79 15.19 25.20
CA MET A 1 14.08 13.78 24.86
C MET A 1 12.89 12.97 25.36
N ALA A 2 12.17 12.27 24.49
CA ALA A 2 11.06 11.42 24.94
C ALA A 2 11.63 10.32 25.84
N VAL A 3 11.11 10.19 27.05
CA VAL A 3 11.48 9.08 27.94
C VAL A 3 10.76 7.85 27.41
N LEU A 4 11.51 6.90 26.88
CA LEU A 4 10.98 5.59 26.50
C LEU A 4 10.50 4.88 27.78
N ASN A 5 9.35 4.22 27.69
CA ASN A 5 8.91 3.36 28.79
C ASN A 5 9.87 2.14 28.89
N PRO A 6 9.88 1.42 30.02
CA PRO A 6 10.82 0.31 30.23
C PRO A 6 10.77 -0.77 29.14
N ALA A 7 9.58 -1.06 28.59
CA ALA A 7 9.42 -2.04 27.52
C ALA A 7 10.04 -1.55 26.22
N THR A 8 9.80 -0.29 25.85
CA THR A 8 10.40 0.30 24.65
C THR A 8 11.92 0.43 24.76
N GLN A 9 12.44 0.73 25.96
CA GLN A 9 13.88 0.75 26.20
C GLN A 9 14.50 -0.65 26.00
N SER A 10 13.87 -1.70 26.53
CA SER A 10 14.36 -3.08 26.36
C SER A 10 14.39 -3.53 24.89
N VAL A 11 13.42 -3.11 24.07
CA VAL A 11 13.41 -3.39 22.63
C VAL A 11 14.55 -2.64 21.92
N LEU A 12 14.78 -1.38 22.29
CA LEU A 12 15.89 -0.59 21.75
C LEU A 12 17.23 -1.23 22.10
N ASP A 13 17.43 -1.63 23.37
CA ASP A 13 18.66 -2.26 23.82
C ASP A 13 18.94 -3.56 23.04
N ALA A 14 17.91 -4.40 22.86
CA ALA A 14 18.03 -5.63 22.07
C ALA A 14 18.33 -5.35 20.58
N ALA A 15 17.72 -4.33 19.99
CA ALA A 15 18.00 -3.93 18.61
C ALA A 15 19.44 -3.44 18.45
N MET A 16 20.01 -2.76 19.45
CA MET A 16 21.38 -2.25 19.40
C MET A 16 22.45 -3.36 19.42
N GLU A 17 22.13 -4.55 19.92
CA GLU A 17 23.03 -5.72 19.89
C GLU A 17 23.11 -6.39 18.50
N LEU A 18 22.19 -6.08 17.58
CA LEU A 18 22.19 -6.64 16.22
C LEU A 18 23.31 -6.01 15.36
N PRO A 19 23.83 -6.72 14.35
CA PRO A 19 24.64 -6.16 13.27
C PRO A 19 23.98 -4.97 12.57
N GLU A 20 24.77 -4.08 11.98
CA GLU A 20 24.26 -2.83 11.38
C GLU A 20 23.24 -3.06 10.27
N ASP A 21 23.48 -4.05 9.41
CA ASP A 21 22.59 -4.47 8.33
C ASP A 21 21.27 -5.03 8.86
N GLU A 22 21.31 -5.88 9.88
CA GLU A 22 20.09 -6.41 10.53
C GLU A 22 19.29 -5.30 11.23
N ARG A 23 19.98 -4.33 11.85
CA ARG A 23 19.31 -3.14 12.42
C ARG A 23 18.62 -2.30 11.35
N ALA A 24 19.25 -2.13 10.19
CA ALA A 24 18.68 -1.36 9.08
C ALA A 24 17.41 -2.03 8.54
N GLU A 25 17.41 -3.36 8.42
CA GLU A 25 16.23 -4.13 8.02
C GLU A 25 15.10 -4.02 9.07
N LEU A 26 15.43 -4.17 10.36
CA LEU A 26 14.46 -4.00 11.44
C LEU A 26 13.85 -2.59 11.45
N ALA A 27 14.67 -1.56 11.23
CA ALA A 27 14.19 -0.18 11.15
C ALA A 27 13.21 0.02 9.98
N ALA A 28 13.46 -0.60 8.83
CA ALA A 28 12.55 -0.55 7.68
C ALA A 28 11.19 -1.20 8.01
N VAL A 29 11.20 -2.40 8.59
CA VAL A 29 9.97 -3.09 9.01
C VAL A 29 9.19 -2.27 10.03
N LEU A 30 9.86 -1.69 11.02
CA LEU A 30 9.21 -0.84 12.01
C LEU A 30 8.63 0.42 11.38
N ALA A 31 9.33 1.07 10.45
CA ALA A 31 8.82 2.22 9.72
C ALA A 31 7.55 1.88 8.92
N ASP A 32 7.55 0.75 8.21
CA ASP A 32 6.39 0.28 7.43
C ASP A 32 5.21 -0.13 8.33
N SER A 33 5.48 -0.56 9.56
CA SER A 33 4.41 -0.92 10.51
C SER A 33 3.66 0.30 11.07
N ILE A 34 4.23 1.50 10.96
CA ILE A 34 3.61 2.73 11.41
C ILE A 34 2.61 3.16 10.34
N GLY A 35 1.32 2.93 10.63
CA GLY A 35 0.24 3.53 9.84
C GLY A 35 0.32 5.06 9.88
N ASP A 36 -0.27 5.73 8.90
CA ASP A 36 -0.28 7.20 8.78
C ASP A 36 -1.20 7.92 9.79
N GLY A 37 -1.53 7.23 10.88
CA GLY A 37 -2.42 7.72 11.93
C GLY A 37 -3.91 7.70 11.56
N ARG A 38 -4.27 7.34 10.31
CA ARG A 38 -5.67 7.16 9.93
C ARG A 38 -6.19 5.85 10.49
N SER A 39 -7.34 5.91 11.14
CA SER A 39 -8.11 4.73 11.51
C SER A 39 -8.70 4.07 10.27
N GLU A 40 -8.96 2.76 10.36
CA GLU A 40 -9.67 2.01 9.32
C GLU A 40 -11.02 2.66 8.99
N ALA A 41 -11.72 3.20 10.00
CA ALA A 41 -12.96 3.94 9.82
C ALA A 41 -12.79 5.24 8.99
N GLU A 42 -11.68 5.96 9.15
CA GLU A 42 -11.37 7.15 8.34
C GLU A 42 -11.03 6.76 6.90
N LEU A 43 -10.31 5.64 6.69
CA LEU A 43 -10.04 5.09 5.37
C LEU A 43 -11.33 4.67 4.67
N ASP A 44 -12.22 3.94 5.35
CA ASP A 44 -13.52 3.51 4.84
C ASP A 44 -14.40 4.70 4.48
N ALA A 45 -14.45 5.72 5.34
CA ALA A 45 -15.20 6.93 5.07
C ALA A 45 -14.67 7.67 3.83
N ALA A 46 -13.35 7.77 3.67
CA ALA A 46 -12.72 8.38 2.51
C ALA A 46 -12.99 7.59 1.22
N TRP A 47 -12.89 6.26 1.27
CA TRP A 47 -13.20 5.39 0.14
C TRP A 47 -14.67 5.46 -0.26
N LEU A 48 -15.58 5.47 0.71
CA LEU A 48 -17.02 5.61 0.44
C LEU A 48 -17.34 6.97 -0.19
N ALA A 49 -16.72 8.05 0.29
CA ALA A 49 -16.88 9.38 -0.30
C ALA A 49 -16.39 9.41 -1.75
N GLU A 50 -15.25 8.78 -2.04
CA GLU A 50 -14.71 8.68 -3.39
C GLU A 50 -15.60 7.83 -4.31
N ALA A 51 -16.09 6.69 -3.83
CA ALA A 51 -17.01 5.83 -4.59
C ALA A 51 -18.29 6.60 -4.99
N LYS A 52 -18.87 7.37 -4.05
CA LYS A 52 -20.01 8.25 -4.32
C LYS A 52 -19.67 9.32 -5.36
N ARG A 53 -18.51 9.98 -5.24
CA ARG A 53 -18.05 11.00 -6.20
C ARG A 53 -17.93 10.42 -7.61
N ARG A 54 -17.34 9.23 -7.76
CA ARG A 54 -17.20 8.54 -9.06
C ARG A 54 -18.55 8.15 -9.64
N LEU A 55 -19.45 7.59 -8.82
CA LEU A 55 -20.80 7.24 -9.26
C LEU A 55 -21.56 8.47 -9.81
N GLU A 56 -21.48 9.61 -9.13
CA GLU A 56 -22.11 10.84 -9.59
C GLU A 56 -21.45 11.43 -10.85
N ALA A 57 -20.14 11.22 -11.04
CA ALA A 57 -19.47 11.57 -12.30
C ALA A 57 -19.97 10.73 -13.47
N VAL A 58 -20.19 9.43 -13.27
CA VAL A 58 -20.79 8.53 -14.26
C VAL A 58 -22.22 8.95 -14.59
N ARG A 59 -23.07 9.12 -13.56
CA ARG A 59 -24.47 9.54 -13.72
C ARG A 59 -24.60 10.89 -14.42
N GLY A 60 -23.69 11.81 -14.13
CA GLY A 60 -23.65 13.14 -14.72
C GLY A 60 -22.97 13.21 -16.09
N GLY A 61 -22.52 12.10 -16.67
CA GLY A 61 -21.83 12.09 -17.97
C GLY A 61 -20.47 12.80 -17.98
N ARG A 62 -19.84 12.97 -16.81
CA ARG A 62 -18.54 13.63 -16.62
C ARG A 62 -17.37 12.66 -16.53
N ALA A 63 -17.66 11.36 -16.48
CA ALA A 63 -16.65 10.31 -16.47
C ALA A 63 -16.43 9.79 -17.91
N THR A 64 -15.15 9.58 -18.27
CA THR A 64 -14.82 8.78 -19.45
C THR A 64 -14.97 7.31 -19.07
N LEU A 65 -15.81 6.59 -19.79
CA LEU A 65 -16.01 5.15 -19.60
C LEU A 65 -15.22 4.40 -20.66
N VAL A 66 -14.64 3.28 -20.26
CA VAL A 66 -14.06 2.30 -21.17
C VAL A 66 -15.03 1.14 -21.33
N SER A 67 -15.00 0.49 -22.49
CA SER A 67 -15.82 -0.71 -22.69
C SER A 67 -15.20 -1.91 -21.97
N THR A 68 -16.02 -2.90 -21.63
CA THR A 68 -15.51 -4.14 -21.03
C THR A 68 -14.49 -4.83 -21.94
N GLY A 69 -14.71 -4.84 -23.26
CA GLY A 69 -13.79 -5.47 -24.21
C GLY A 69 -12.42 -4.82 -24.26
N GLU A 70 -12.35 -3.49 -24.10
CA GLU A 70 -11.06 -2.77 -23.98
C GLU A 70 -10.31 -3.20 -22.72
N VAL A 71 -11.01 -3.34 -21.59
CA VAL A 71 -10.41 -3.79 -20.32
C VAL A 71 -9.95 -5.24 -20.39
N GLU A 72 -10.74 -6.12 -21.00
CA GLU A 72 -10.40 -7.53 -21.19
C GLU A 72 -9.15 -7.68 -22.07
N GLN A 73 -9.08 -6.93 -23.18
CA GLN A 73 -7.91 -6.93 -24.06
C GLN A 73 -6.64 -6.46 -23.34
N GLU A 74 -6.70 -5.35 -22.61
CA GLU A 74 -5.53 -4.84 -21.86
C GLU A 74 -5.05 -5.83 -20.80
N LEU A 75 -5.97 -6.54 -20.15
CA LEU A 75 -5.65 -7.59 -19.18
C LEU A 75 -4.95 -8.79 -19.84
N GLU A 76 -5.43 -9.23 -21.00
CA GLU A 76 -4.79 -10.31 -21.78
C GLU A 76 -3.36 -9.94 -22.16
N GLU A 77 -3.16 -8.74 -22.70
CA GLU A 77 -1.83 -8.23 -23.08
C GLU A 77 -0.86 -8.18 -21.89
N LEU A 78 -1.33 -7.75 -20.71
CA LEU A 78 -0.53 -7.71 -19.49
C LEU A 78 -0.08 -9.11 -19.03
N ILE A 79 -1.00 -10.09 -19.08
CA ILE A 79 -0.72 -11.48 -18.68
C ILE A 79 0.26 -12.12 -19.66
N GLU A 80 0.09 -11.90 -20.96
CA GLU A 80 0.98 -12.43 -21.99
C GLU A 80 2.38 -11.82 -21.88
N GLY A 81 2.50 -10.51 -21.67
CA GLY A 81 3.78 -9.82 -21.49
C GLY A 81 4.55 -10.33 -20.27
N THR A 82 3.85 -10.55 -19.15
CA THR A 82 4.45 -11.12 -17.93
C THR A 82 4.91 -12.57 -18.15
N SER A 83 4.13 -13.35 -18.89
CA SER A 83 4.43 -14.75 -19.20
C SER A 83 5.61 -14.90 -20.17
N ALA A 84 5.73 -14.01 -21.15
CA ALA A 84 6.85 -13.96 -22.07
C ALA A 84 8.16 -13.60 -21.36
N ASN A 85 8.12 -12.62 -20.45
CA ASN A 85 9.29 -12.20 -19.67
C ASN A 85 9.80 -13.31 -18.75
N ARG A 86 8.91 -14.13 -18.16
CA ARG A 86 9.27 -15.27 -17.30
C ARG A 86 9.91 -16.44 -18.08
N ARG A 87 9.64 -16.60 -19.38
CA ARG A 87 10.26 -17.67 -20.20
C ARG A 87 11.62 -17.29 -20.77
N ALA A 88 11.98 -16.01 -20.73
CA ALA A 88 13.20 -15.46 -21.31
C ALA A 88 14.32 -15.18 -20.28
N GLY A 89 14.03 -15.28 -18.99
CA GLY A 89 15.00 -15.19 -17.88
C GLY A 89 15.26 -16.54 -17.24
#